data_AF-A0A842SAW5-F1
#
_entry.id   AF-A0A842SAW5-F1
#
_cell.length_a   1.000
_cell.length_b   1.000
_cell.length_c   1.000
_cell.angle_alpha   90.00
_cell.angle_beta   90.00
_cell.angle_gamma   90.00
#
_symmetry.space_group_name_H-M   'P 1'
#
loop_
_entity.id
_entity.type
_entity.pdbx_description
1 polymer ?
#
loop_
_entity_poly.entity_id
_entity_poly.type
_entity_poly.pdbx_seq_one_letter_code
_entity_poly.pdbx_strand_id
1 'polypeptide(L)'
;MTKQMNLRLDEDLIREFEELAEEQNLDRSALLKKILVEGLQQERLTLAIQKYMTKDISIERAAEIAKRSIHEFISNLSKLGVPSNLKPEDIERII
;
A
#
# COMPACT_ATOMS: atom_id res chain seq x y z
N MET A 1 -9.56 -16.43 12.43
CA MET A 1 -8.87 -17.66 11.99
C MET A 1 -7.53 -17.27 11.37
N THR A 2 -6.48 -18.04 11.61
CA THR A 2 -5.18 -17.91 10.93
C THR A 2 -5.02 -19.06 9.92
N LYS A 3 -4.25 -18.83 8.84
CA LYS A 3 -3.94 -19.84 7.82
C LYS A 3 -2.44 -19.80 7.52
N GLN A 4 -1.81 -20.97 7.41
CA GLN A 4 -0.40 -21.09 7.07
C GLN A 4 -0.19 -20.95 5.54
N MET A 5 0.89 -20.28 5.17
CA MET A 5 1.37 -20.12 3.79
C MET A 5 2.84 -20.53 3.76
N ASN A 6 3.23 -21.38 2.81
CA ASN A 6 4.62 -21.82 2.62
C ASN A 6 5.18 -21.15 1.37
N LEU A 7 6.39 -20.60 1.46
CA LEU A 7 7.10 -19.91 0.37
C LEU A 7 8.50 -20.50 0.26
N ARG A 8 9.02 -20.59 -0.97
CA ARG A 8 10.44 -20.85 -1.23
C ARG A 8 11.10 -19.52 -1.55
N LEU A 9 12.17 -19.21 -0.84
CA LEU A 9 12.96 -18.00 -0.96
C LEU A 9 14.42 -18.40 -1.07
N ASP A 10 15.20 -17.61 -1.81
CA ASP A 10 16.64 -17.83 -1.95
C ASP A 10 17.36 -17.59 -0.61
N GLU A 11 18.45 -18.32 -0.37
CA GLU A 11 19.18 -18.30 0.91
C GLU A 11 19.70 -16.90 1.25
N ASP A 12 20.16 -16.14 0.25
CA ASP A 12 20.66 -14.78 0.45
C ASP A 12 19.57 -13.85 1.02
N LEU A 13 18.34 -13.94 0.52
CA LEU A 13 17.21 -13.15 1.01
C LEU A 13 16.83 -13.55 2.44
N ILE A 14 16.89 -14.84 2.78
CA ILE A 14 16.63 -15.32 4.13
C ILE A 14 17.68 -14.76 5.10
N ARG A 15 18.96 -14.74 4.69
CA ARG A 15 20.04 -14.16 5.50
C ARG A 15 19.81 -12.67 5.77
N GLU A 16 19.54 -11.87 4.74
CA GLU A 16 19.24 -10.44 4.91
C GLU A 16 18.03 -10.20 5.83
N PHE A 17 17.00 -11.03 5.70
CA PHE A 17 15.81 -10.95 6.55
C PHE A 17 16.12 -11.26 8.01
N GLU A 18 16.96 -12.28 8.28
CA GLU A 18 17.35 -12.67 9.63
C GLU A 18 18.20 -11.59 10.30
N GLU A 19 19.17 -11.00 9.59
CA GLU A 19 19.97 -9.87 10.07
C GLU A 19 19.07 -8.69 10.48
N LEU A 20 18.10 -8.33 9.63
CA LEU A 20 17.16 -7.25 9.93
C LEU A 20 16.24 -7.55 11.13
N ALA A 21 15.89 -8.83 11.34
CA ALA A 21 15.09 -9.25 12.47
C ALA A 21 15.86 -9.10 13.79
N GLU A 22 17.14 -9.47 13.79
CA GLU A 22 18.04 -9.30 14.92
C GLU A 22 18.23 -7.81 15.27
N GLU A 23 18.50 -6.96 14.27
CA GLU A 23 18.64 -5.52 14.46
C GLU A 23 17.40 -4.88 15.10
N GLN A 24 16.20 -5.33 14.70
CA GLN A 24 14.93 -4.82 15.23
C GLN A 24 14.46 -5.53 16.51
N ASN A 25 15.21 -6.51 17.03
CA ASN A 25 14.79 -7.37 18.14
C ASN A 25 13.41 -8.01 17.91
N LEU A 26 13.15 -8.47 16.69
CA LEU A 26 11.91 -9.12 16.29
C LEU A 26 12.15 -10.59 15.98
N ASP A 27 11.19 -11.44 16.32
CA ASP A 27 11.18 -12.80 15.77
C ASP A 27 10.83 -12.79 14.27
N ARG A 28 11.17 -13.88 13.58
CA ARG A 28 10.94 -14.01 12.13
C ARG A 28 9.47 -13.81 11.75
N SER A 29 8.54 -14.30 12.56
CA SER A 29 7.11 -14.17 12.25
C SER A 29 6.63 -12.73 12.43
N ALA A 30 7.16 -12.00 13.40
CA ALA A 30 6.84 -10.61 13.67
C ALA A 30 7.34 -9.70 12.54
N LEU A 31 8.61 -9.85 12.14
CA LEU A 31 9.15 -9.08 11.01
C LEU A 31 8.43 -9.42 9.70
N LEU A 32 8.18 -10.71 9.43
CA LEU A 32 7.51 -11.12 8.19
C LEU A 32 6.09 -10.54 8.11
N LYS A 33 5.34 -10.58 9.21
CA LYS A 33 4.00 -9.96 9.27
C LYS A 33 4.06 -8.46 9.06
N LYS A 34 5.01 -7.77 9.69
CA LYS A 34 5.20 -6.32 9.53
C LYS A 34 5.44 -5.97 8.05
N ILE A 35 6.44 -6.60 7.43
CA ILE A 35 6.78 -6.36 6.02
C ILE A 35 5.62 -6.73 5.09
N LEU A 36 4.95 -7.87 5.31
CA LEU A 36 3.81 -8.27 4.48
C LEU A 36 2.63 -7.29 4.56
N VAL A 37 2.33 -6.76 5.74
CA VAL A 37 1.26 -5.77 5.92
C VAL A 37 1.62 -4.47 5.21
N GLU A 38 2.83 -3.96 5.41
CA GLU A 38 3.32 -2.74 4.78
C GLU A 38 3.37 -2.89 3.24
N GLY A 39 3.95 -3.99 2.75
CA GLY A 39 4.01 -4.31 1.33
C GLY A 39 2.62 -4.42 0.70
N LEU A 40 1.67 -5.10 1.34
CA LEU A 40 0.30 -5.22 0.82
C LEU A 40 -0.43 -3.87 0.79
N GLN A 41 -0.17 -2.98 1.75
CA GLN A 41 -0.71 -1.62 1.72
C GLN A 41 -0.13 -0.82 0.56
N GLN A 42 1.18 -0.94 0.32
CA GLN A 42 1.87 -0.25 -0.77
C GLN A 42 1.41 -0.76 -2.15
N GLU A 43 1.36 -2.07 -2.35
CA GLU A 43 0.89 -2.68 -3.60
C GLU A 43 -0.53 -2.25 -3.97
N ARG A 44 -1.42 -2.20 -2.98
CA ARG A 44 -2.79 -1.73 -3.20
C ARG A 44 -2.88 -0.25 -3.55
N LEU A 45 -2.05 0.59 -2.92
CA LEU A 45 -1.95 2.00 -3.28
C LEU A 45 -1.45 2.17 -4.71
N THR A 46 -0.38 1.45 -5.09
CA THR A 46 0.16 1.45 -6.45
C THR A 46 -0.91 1.06 -7.47
N LEU A 47 -1.63 -0.05 -7.23
CA LEU A 47 -2.71 -0.50 -8.11
C LEU A 47 -3.84 0.54 -8.23
N ALA A 48 -4.24 1.15 -7.12
CA ALA A 48 -5.29 2.18 -7.12
C ALA A 48 -4.89 3.41 -7.94
N ILE A 49 -3.64 3.87 -7.78
CA ILE A 49 -3.09 5.00 -8.54
C ILE A 49 -3.04 4.67 -10.03
N GLN A 50 -2.53 3.50 -10.40
CA GLN A 50 -2.46 3.08 -11.80
C GLN A 50 -3.84 3.08 -12.46
N LYS A 51 -4.83 2.45 -11.83
CA LYS A 51 -6.22 2.41 -12.35
C LYS A 51 -6.88 3.79 -12.40
N TYR A 52 -6.55 4.66 -11.45
CA TYR A 52 -7.03 6.04 -11.47
C TYR A 52 -6.43 6.83 -12.65
N MET A 53 -5.12 6.70 -12.87
CA MET A 53 -4.40 7.40 -13.93
C MET A 53 -4.83 6.96 -15.33
N THR A 54 -5.17 5.69 -15.52
CA THR A 54 -5.73 5.19 -16.79
C THR A 54 -7.18 5.63 -17.03
N LYS A 55 -7.80 6.36 -16.09
CA LYS A 55 -9.22 6.76 -16.09
C LYS A 55 -10.20 5.58 -16.09
N ASP A 56 -9.75 4.41 -15.64
CA ASP A 56 -10.59 3.21 -15.54
C ASP A 56 -11.59 3.29 -14.38
N ILE A 57 -11.27 4.08 -13.34
CA ILE A 57 -12.07 4.20 -12.12
C ILE A 57 -12.12 5.64 -11.60
N SER A 58 -13.15 5.94 -10.80
CA SER A 58 -13.27 7.22 -10.10
C SER A 58 -12.27 7.33 -8.94
N ILE A 59 -12.10 8.54 -8.40
CA ILE A 59 -11.20 8.79 -7.28
C ILE A 59 -11.69 8.12 -5.98
N GLU A 60 -13.00 8.08 -5.77
CA GLU A 60 -13.63 7.39 -4.64
C GLU A 60 -13.34 5.90 -4.72
N ARG A 61 -13.51 5.31 -5.91
CA ARG A 61 -13.20 3.90 -6.13
C ARG A 61 -11.72 3.59 -5.95
N ALA A 62 -10.84 4.50 -6.35
CA ALA A 62 -9.40 4.36 -6.12
C ALA A 62 -9.06 4.42 -4.63
N ALA A 63 -9.65 5.36 -3.88
CA ALA A 63 -9.48 5.47 -2.43
C ALA A 63 -9.97 4.20 -1.70
N GLU A 64 -11.11 3.65 -2.12
CA GLU A 64 -11.61 2.36 -1.61
C GLU A 64 -10.63 1.20 -1.84
N ILE A 65 -10.09 1.06 -3.07
CA ILE A 65 -9.08 0.03 -3.39
C ILE A 65 -7.84 0.24 -2.53
N ALA A 66 -7.42 1.49 -2.35
CA ALA A 66 -6.31 1.90 -1.49
C ALA A 66 -6.63 1.80 0.01
N LYS A 67 -7.88 1.49 0.43
CA LYS A 67 -8.35 1.46 1.84
C LYS A 67 -7.88 2.70 2.59
N ARG A 68 -8.07 3.84 1.94
CA ARG A 68 -7.75 5.16 2.46
C ARG A 68 -8.97 6.05 2.27
N SER A 69 -9.06 7.09 3.07
CA SER A 69 -10.00 8.16 2.76
C SER A 69 -9.64 8.80 1.41
N ILE A 70 -10.62 9.46 0.79
CA ILE A 70 -10.38 10.21 -0.45
C ILE A 70 -9.29 11.27 -0.22
N HIS A 71 -9.33 11.96 0.93
CA HIS A 71 -8.32 12.95 1.29
C HIS A 71 -6.90 12.34 1.34
N GLU A 72 -6.72 11.22 2.03
CA GLU A 72 -5.43 10.55 2.09
C GLU A 72 -4.96 10.10 0.70
N PHE A 73 -5.88 9.61 -0.14
CA PHE A 73 -5.53 9.22 -1.51
C PHE A 73 -5.04 10.41 -2.34
N ILE A 74 -5.73 11.55 -2.28
CA ILE A 74 -5.30 12.81 -2.92
C ILE A 74 -3.92 13.25 -2.40
N SER A 75 -3.70 13.17 -1.09
CA SER A 75 -2.39 13.50 -0.49
C SER A 75 -1.28 12.60 -1.05
N ASN A 76 -1.55 11.30 -1.22
CA ASN A 76 -0.60 10.38 -1.83
C ASN A 76 -0.33 10.69 -3.31
N LEU A 77 -1.35 11.06 -4.09
CA LEU A 77 -1.16 11.50 -5.48
C LEU A 77 -0.26 12.73 -5.55
N SER A 78 -0.52 13.73 -4.71
CA SER A 78 0.26 14.98 -4.64
C SER A 78 1.73 14.71 -4.29
N LYS A 79 2.01 13.85 -3.30
CA LYS A 79 3.38 13.44 -2.94
C LYS A 79 4.14 12.79 -4.09
N LEU A 80 3.44 12.14 -5.01
CA LEU A 80 4.01 11.48 -6.19
C LEU A 80 4.04 12.39 -7.43
N GLY A 81 3.65 13.66 -7.30
CA GLY A 81 3.56 14.60 -8.42
C GLY A 81 2.43 14.28 -9.40
N VAL A 82 1.48 13.42 -9.01
CA VAL A 82 0.33 13.04 -9.84
C VAL A 82 -0.81 14.02 -9.56
N PRO A 83 -1.28 14.78 -10.57
CA PRO A 83 -2.40 15.70 -10.37
C PRO A 83 -3.69 14.92 -10.13
N SER A 84 -4.52 15.39 -9.19
CA SER A 84 -5.89 14.92 -9.08
C SER A 84 -6.75 15.55 -10.17
N ASN A 85 -7.62 14.74 -10.79
CA ASN A 85 -8.65 15.19 -11.73
C ASN A 85 -9.91 15.71 -11.02
N LEU A 86 -9.81 16.09 -9.75
CA LEU A 86 -10.94 16.62 -8.98
C LEU A 86 -11.33 17.99 -9.51
N LYS A 87 -12.64 18.20 -9.69
CA LYS A 87 -13.19 19.51 -9.95
C LYS A 87 -13.58 20.18 -8.63
N PRO A 88 -13.72 21.52 -8.60
CA PRO A 88 -14.15 22.24 -7.40
C PRO A 88 -15.45 21.69 -6.79
N GLU A 89 -16.39 21.25 -7.63
CA GLU A 89 -17.67 20.69 -7.18
C GLU A 89 -17.53 19.31 -6.51
N ASP A 90 -16.46 18.57 -6.82
CA ASP A 90 -16.16 17.28 -6.18
C ASP A 90 -15.62 17.49 -4.76
N ILE A 91 -14.95 18.62 -4.50
CA ILE A 91 -14.35 18.95 -3.21
C ILE A 91 -15.44 19.19 -2.15
N GLU A 92 -16.56 19.84 -2.52
CA GLU A 92 -17.69 20.10 -1.62
C GLU A 92 -18.35 18.83 -1.08
N ARG A 93 -18.14 17.68 -1.74
CA ARG A 93 -18.68 16.38 -1.31
C ARG A 93 -17.75 15.63 -0.35
N ILE A 94 -16.50 16.06 -0.24
CA ILE A 94 -15.43 15.37 0.49
C ILE A 94 -15.11 16.06 1.82
N ILE A 95 -15.49 17.34 1.99
CA ILE A 95 -15.38 18.13 3.22
C ILE A 95 -16.64 17.93 4.08
#